data_AF-A0A2R3IL34-F1
#
_entry.id   AF-A0A2R3IL34-F1
#
_cell.length_a   1.000
_cell.length_b   1.000
_cell.length_c   1.000
_cell.angle_alpha   90.00
_cell.angle_beta   90.00
_cell.angle_gamma   90.00
#
_symmetry.space_group_name_H-M   'P 1'
#
loop_
_entity.id
_entity.type
_entity.pdbx_description
1 polymer ?
#
loop_
_entity_poly.entity_id
_entity_poly.type
_entity_poly.pdbx_seq_one_letter_code
_entity_poly.pdbx_strand_id
1 'polypeptide(L)' 'MNTIRWNVAVSADTDQSLRMFLASQGGGRKGDLSRFIEEAVRAHILELTAEQAKAANAHLSEAELTEAVDEALDWARKR' A
#
# COMPACT_ATOMS: atom_id res chain seq x y z
N MET A 1 18.01 -9.06 3.36
CA MET A 1 17.03 -8.26 2.60
C MET A 1 17.81 -7.35 1.66
N ASN A 2 17.47 -7.34 0.37
CA ASN A 2 18.11 -6.45 -0.59
C ASN A 2 17.46 -5.06 -0.49
N THR A 3 18.22 -4.04 -0.08
CA THR A 3 17.71 -2.67 0.07
C THR A 3 18.13 -1.81 -1.11
N ILE A 4 17.17 -1.21 -1.81
CA ILE A 4 17.45 -0.27 -2.90
C ILE A 4 17.34 1.15 -2.34
N ARG A 5 18.37 1.98 -2.56
CA ARG A 5 18.37 3.37 -2.11
C ARG A 5 17.68 4.27 -3.14
N TRP A 6 16.65 4.98 -2.71
CA TRP A 6 16.00 6.01 -3.52
C TRP A 6 16.50 7.41 -3.15
N ASN A 7 16.60 8.29 -4.13
CA ASN A 7 16.76 9.73 -3.92
C ASN A 7 15.48 10.40 -4.43
N VAL A 8 14.80 11.16 -3.58
CA VAL A 8 13.50 11.77 -3.88
C VAL A 8 13.54 13.22 -3.42
N ALA A 9 13.01 14.13 -4.25
CA ALA A 9 12.79 15.51 -3.88
C ALA A 9 11.37 15.66 -3.31
N VAL A 10 11.25 16.27 -2.14
CA VAL A 10 9.98 16.57 -1.47
C VAL A 10 9.96 18.04 -1.05
N SER A 11 8.78 18.57 -0.76
CA SER A 11 8.70 19.92 -0.20
C SER A 11 9.33 19.98 1.20
N ALA A 12 9.91 21.11 1.56
CA ALA A 12 10.47 21.32 2.90
C ALA A 12 9.40 21.14 3.99
N ASP A 13 8.17 21.55 3.71
CA ASP A 13 7.02 21.46 4.62
C ASP A 13 6.62 20.00 4.88
N THR A 14 6.65 19.16 3.84
CA THR A 14 6.42 17.71 3.95
C THR A 14 7.53 17.03 4.77
N ASP A 15 8.80 17.36 4.53
CA ASP A 15 9.91 16.81 5.32
C ASP A 15 9.78 17.20 6.80
N GLN A 16 9.49 18.47 7.07
CA GLN A 16 9.32 18.95 8.45
C GLN A 16 8.15 18.27 9.14
N SER A 17 6.98 18.21 8.49
CA SER A 17 5.78 17.58 9.03
C SER A 17 6.01 16.10 9.33
N LEU A 18 6.67 15.38 8.42
CA LEU A 18 6.99 13.97 8.60
C LEU A 18 7.96 13.74 9.76
N ARG A 19 9.00 14.56 9.90
CA ARG A 19 9.94 14.46 11.02
C ARG A 19 9.27 14.74 12.36
N MET A 20 8.42 15.77 12.43
CA MET A 20 7.65 16.08 13.63
C MET A 20 6.71 14.93 14.01
N PHE A 21 6.02 14.36 13.02
CA PHE A 21 5.17 13.18 13.21
C PHE A 21 5.98 12.01 13.79
N LEU A 22 7.10 11.63 13.17
CA LEU A 22 7.94 10.54 13.65
C LEU A 22 8.48 10.81 15.07
N ALA A 23 8.90 12.03 15.37
CA ALA A 23 9.35 12.41 16.71
C ALA A 23 8.23 12.26 17.76
N SER A 24 7.00 12.65 17.43
CA SER A 24 5.84 12.52 18.32
C SER A 24 5.49 11.07 18.67
N GLN A 25 5.82 10.12 17.78
CA GLN A 25 5.62 8.68 18.00
C GLN A 25 6.78 8.03 18.77
N GLY A 26 7.71 8.82 19.31
CA GLY A 26 8.93 8.31 19.96
C GLY A 26 9.97 7.78 18.97
N GLY A 27 9.81 8.09 17.68
CA GLY A 27 10.76 7.79 16.60
C GLY A 27 11.83 8.86 16.44
N GLY A 28 12.55 8.80 15.30
CA GLY A 28 13.68 9.68 15.00
C GLY A 28 15.02 8.94 14.94
N ARG A 29 14.97 7.60 14.93
CA ARG A 29 16.15 6.75 14.77
C ARG A 29 16.47 6.59 13.29
N LYS A 30 17.73 6.25 13.02
CA LYS A 30 18.18 5.96 11.66
C LYS A 30 17.31 4.85 11.06
N GLY A 31 16.69 5.13 9.92
CA GLY A 31 15.85 4.20 9.18
C GLY A 31 14.34 4.36 9.37
N ASP A 32 13.88 5.13 10.36
CA ASP A 32 12.43 5.35 10.57
C ASP A 32 11.81 6.08 9.37
N LEU A 33 12.53 7.04 8.78
CA LEU A 33 12.11 7.75 7.58
C LEU A 33 11.94 6.78 6.39
N SER A 34 12.92 5.90 6.16
CA SER A 34 12.86 4.93 5.07
C SER A 34 11.72 3.93 5.27
N ARG A 35 11.52 3.46 6.51
CA ARG A 35 10.41 2.56 6.86
C ARG A 35 9.06 3.22 6.62
N PHE A 36 8.90 4.45 7.10
CA PHE A 36 7.65 5.20 6.92
C PHE A 36 7.32 5.38 5.43
N ILE A 37 8.31 5.78 4.62
CA ILE A 37 8.11 5.95 3.17
C ILE A 37 7.78 4.61 2.51
N GLU A 38 8.45 3.52 2.89
CA GLU A 38 8.16 2.19 2.33
C GLU A 38 6.73 1.75 2.66
N GLU A 39 6.29 1.88 3.91
CA GLU A 39 4.93 1.53 4.35
C GLU A 39 3.88 2.39 3.64
N ALA A 40 4.09 3.71 3.56
CA ALA A 40 3.19 4.63 2.88
C ALA A 40 3.03 4.30 1.40
N VAL A 41 4.14 4.03 0.70
CA VAL A 41 4.12 3.66 -0.73
C VAL A 41 3.42 2.32 -0.93
N ARG A 42 3.67 1.32 -0.08
CA ARG A 42 2.98 0.01 -0.16
C ARG A 42 1.47 0.16 0.05
N ALA A 43 1.06 0.93 1.06
CA ALA A 43 -0.35 1.18 1.34
C ALA A 43 -1.04 1.89 0.17
N HIS A 44 -0.39 2.91 -0.41
CA HIS A 44 -0.96 3.65 -1.52
C HIS A 44 -1.07 2.81 -2.81
N ILE A 45 -0.08 1.96 -3.10
CA ILE A 45 -0.15 1.01 -4.22
C ILE A 45 -1.32 0.04 -4.02
N LEU A 46 -1.51 -0.48 -2.80
CA LEU A 46 -2.63 -1.36 -2.48
C LEU A 46 -3.98 -0.67 -2.70
N GLU A 47 -4.13 0.56 -2.22
CA GLU A 47 -5.33 1.37 -2.40
C GLU A 47 -5.64 1.59 -3.88
N LEU A 48 -4.66 2.07 -4.66
CA LEU A 48 -4.82 2.27 -6.11
C LEU A 48 -5.20 0.98 -6.84
N THR A 49 -4.59 -0.15 -6.46
CA THR A 49 -4.88 -1.46 -7.05
C THR A 49 -6.29 -1.92 -6.71
N ALA A 50 -6.73 -1.72 -5.47
CA ALA A 50 -8.08 -2.06 -5.04
C ALA A 50 -9.14 -1.22 -5.79
N GLU A 51 -8.91 0.09 -5.94
CA GLU A 51 -9.82 0.96 -6.69
C GLU A 51 -9.87 0.58 -8.18
N GLN A 52 -8.73 0.25 -8.79
CA GLN A 52 -8.70 -0.24 -10.16
C GLN A 52 -9.47 -1.57 -10.30
N ALA A 53 -9.30 -2.50 -9.37
CA ALA A 53 -10.01 -3.79 -9.38
C ALA A 53 -11.53 -3.59 -9.23
N LYS A 54 -11.97 -2.72 -8.32
CA LYS A 54 -13.39 -2.39 -8.16
C LYS A 54 -13.96 -1.75 -9.43
N ALA A 55 -13.25 -0.79 -10.01
CA ALA A 55 -13.69 -0.12 -11.24
C ALA A 55 -13.79 -1.11 -12.42
N ALA A 56 -12.85 -2.03 -12.56
CA ALA A 56 -12.87 -3.05 -13.61
C ALA A 56 -14.08 -3.99 -13.45
N ASN A 57 -14.49 -4.29 -12.22
CA ASN A 57 -15.61 -5.20 -11.92
C ASN A 57 -16.94 -4.48 -11.70
N ALA A 58 -17.03 -3.16 -11.89
CA ALA A 58 -18.24 -2.38 -11.62
C ALA A 58 -19.47 -2.78 -12.47
N HIS A 59 -19.26 -3.57 -13.52
CA HIS A 59 -20.32 -4.09 -14.40
C HIS A 59 -20.91 -5.43 -13.91
N LEU A 60 -20.28 -6.08 -12.93
CA LEU A 60 -20.73 -7.35 -12.35
C LEU A 60 -21.62 -7.08 -11.13
N SER A 61 -22.63 -7.93 -10.96
CA SER A 61 -23.41 -7.98 -9.72
C SER A 61 -22.60 -8.60 -8.58
N GLU A 62 -23.04 -8.35 -7.35
CA GLU A 62 -22.44 -8.94 -6.15
C GLU A 62 -22.44 -10.48 -6.19
N ALA A 63 -23.50 -11.08 -6.73
CA ALA A 63 -23.60 -12.53 -6.88
C ALA A 63 -22.56 -13.08 -7.86
N GLU A 64 -22.40 -12.45 -9.03
CA GLU A 64 -21.41 -12.85 -10.04
C GLU A 64 -19.97 -12.68 -9.51
N LEU A 65 -19.70 -11.60 -8.77
CA LEU A 65 -18.42 -11.39 -8.10
C LEU A 65 -18.12 -12.45 -7.04
N THR A 66 -19.12 -12.80 -6.23
CA THR A 66 -18.98 -13.84 -5.18
C THR A 66 -18.70 -15.21 -5.80
N GLU A 67 -19.44 -15.57 -6.85
CA GLU A 67 -19.24 -16.82 -7.57
C GLU A 67 -17.84 -16.91 -8.20
N ALA A 68 -17.37 -15.84 -8.84
CA ALA A 68 -16.02 -15.78 -9.40
C ALA A 68 -14.91 -15.92 -8.33
N VAL A 69 -15.13 -15.35 -7.14
CA VAL A 69 -14.21 -15.49 -6.00
C VAL A 69 -14.20 -16.93 -5.48
N ASP A 70 -15.38 -17.55 -5.31
CA ASP A 70 -15.50 -18.93 -4.84
C ASP A 70 -14.84 -19.91 -5.82
N GLU A 71 -15.04 -19.73 -7.13
CA GLU A 71 -14.37 -20.51 -8.18
C GLU A 71 -12.84 -20.41 -8.07
N ALA A 72 -12.31 -19.20 -7.92
CA ALA A 72 -10.87 -18.96 -7.79
C ALA A 72 -10.29 -19.59 -6.52
N LEU A 73 -11.01 -19.52 -5.39
CA LEU A 73 -10.60 -20.15 -4.12
C LEU A 73 -10.60 -21.67 -4.22
N ASP A 74 -11.60 -22.25 -4.88
CA ASP A 74 -11.68 -23.69 -5.09
C ASP A 74 -10.55 -24.19 -6.00
N TRP A 75 -10.19 -23.44 -7.05
CA TRP A 75 -9.03 -23.74 -7.87
C TRP A 75 -7.73 -23.71 -7.05
N ALA A 76 -7.53 -22.67 -6.23
CA ALA A 76 -6.32 -22.48 -5.44
C ALA A 76 -6.14 -23.57 -4.37
N ARG A 77 -7.23 -24.06 -3.77
CA ARG A 77 -7.22 -25.15 -2.77
C ARG A 77 -6.97 -26.53 -3.36
N LYS A 78 -7.29 -26.74 -4.64
CA LYS A 78 -7.06 -28.00 -5.37
C LYS A 78 -5.61 -28.14 -5.86
N ARG A 79 -4.80 -27.10 -5.70
CA ARG A 79 -3.38 -27.04 -6.08
C ARG A 79 -2.48 -27.28 -4.88
#